data_AF-A0A9X2AAC3-F1
#
_entry.id   AF-A0A9X2AAC3-F1
#
_cell.length_a   1.000
_cell.length_b   1.000
_cell.length_c   1.000
_cell.angle_alpha   90.00
_cell.angle_beta   90.00
_cell.angle_gamma   90.00
#
_symmetry.space_group_name_H-M   'P 1'
#
loop_
_entity.id
_entity.type
_entity.pdbx_description
1 polymer ?
#
loop_
_entity_poly.entity_id
_entity_poly.type
_entity_poly.pdbx_seq_one_letter_code
_entity_poly.pdbx_strand_id
1 'polypeptide(L)'
;MISKAYNSSILYKIILPAIICFLINYLGDGYDNFLIVIIPFSLLIILCSYHKMKYNFIITFISLIILSFISLYGSILIYLGGSRILENLMNLKEGFPELIYGIAYILSFSIFPLILIFYVQEKLFKITKSNFTNYIKGLAFSLLSFLMLMEINNGSLLIGIWQFITVLGTQSFLYQKELIWLFNKSETIR
;
A
#
# COMPACT_ATOMS: atom_id res chain seq x y z
N MET A 1 12.95 27.13 15.87
CA MET A 1 13.56 26.57 14.63
C MET A 1 13.65 25.03 14.63
N ILE A 2 13.95 24.38 15.76
CA ILE A 2 14.06 22.91 15.88
C ILE A 2 12.77 22.15 15.51
N SER A 3 11.58 22.71 15.77
CA SER A 3 10.32 22.03 15.40
C SER A 3 10.08 21.95 13.89
N LYS A 4 10.45 22.96 13.11
CA LYS A 4 10.16 22.99 11.66
C LYS A 4 11.01 21.96 10.89
N ALA A 5 12.27 21.80 11.29
CA ALA A 5 13.19 20.81 10.72
C ALA A 5 12.78 19.37 11.06
N TYR A 6 12.36 19.11 12.31
CA TYR A 6 11.87 17.80 12.72
C TYR A 6 10.55 17.43 12.00
N ASN A 7 9.62 18.39 11.86
CA ASN A 7 8.37 18.20 11.13
C ASN A 7 8.59 17.87 9.66
N SER A 8 9.51 18.58 9.00
CA SER A 8 9.86 18.35 7.60
C SER A 8 10.54 16.99 7.39
N SER A 9 11.33 16.53 8.37
CA SER A 9 12.00 15.22 8.32
C SER A 9 11.01 14.04 8.35
N ILE A 10 9.93 14.15 9.12
CA ILE A 10 8.91 13.09 9.20
C ILE A 10 8.13 12.99 7.89
N LEU A 11 7.66 14.12 7.36
CA LEU A 11 6.93 14.13 6.09
C LEU A 11 7.79 13.58 4.95
N TYR A 12 9.08 13.91 4.92
CA TYR A 12 10.03 13.35 3.96
C TYR A 12 10.14 11.82 4.06
N LYS A 13 10.25 11.28 5.28
CA LYS A 13 10.30 9.82 5.52
C LYS A 13 9.02 9.09 5.13
N ILE A 14 7.90 9.79 4.99
CA ILE A 14 6.61 9.21 4.61
C ILE A 14 6.36 9.34 3.11
N ILE A 15 6.50 10.55 2.57
CA ILE A 15 6.08 10.88 1.19
C ILE A 15 7.15 10.46 0.18
N LEU A 16 8.43 10.71 0.48
CA LEU A 16 9.51 10.46 -0.48
C LEU A 16 9.61 8.98 -0.89
N PRO A 17 9.55 7.99 0.03
CA PRO A 17 9.55 6.57 -0.36
C PRO A 17 8.47 6.23 -1.38
N ALA A 18 7.26 6.78 -1.20
CA ALA A 18 6.14 6.54 -2.09
C ALA A 18 6.40 7.12 -3.48
N ILE A 19 6.89 8.37 -3.56
CA ILE A 19 7.24 9.03 -4.83
C ILE A 19 8.34 8.25 -5.56
N ILE A 20 9.41 7.86 -4.85
CA ILE A 20 10.52 7.12 -5.46
C ILE A 20 10.02 5.77 -6.00
N CYS A 21 9.25 5.03 -5.21
CA CYS A 21 8.65 3.77 -5.67
C CYS A 21 7.80 3.96 -6.93
N PHE A 22 6.92 4.96 -6.93
CA PHE A 22 6.08 5.27 -8.09
C PHE A 22 6.90 5.57 -9.34
N LEU A 23 7.91 6.44 -9.22
CA LEU A 23 8.75 6.84 -10.35
C LEU A 23 9.58 5.68 -10.88
N ILE A 24 10.16 4.85 -10.01
CA ILE A 24 10.94 3.67 -10.43
C ILE A 24 10.04 2.69 -11.19
N ASN A 25 8.81 2.48 -10.72
CA ASN A 25 7.85 1.61 -11.39
C ASN A 25 7.44 2.16 -12.76
N TYR A 26 7.05 3.43 -12.80
CA TYR A 26 6.59 4.10 -14.00
C TYR A 26 7.68 4.17 -15.08
N LEU A 27 8.93 4.44 -14.70
CA LEU A 27 10.05 4.54 -15.64
C LEU A 27 10.67 3.18 -16.01
N GLY A 28 10.47 2.16 -15.19
CA GLY A 28 11.10 0.85 -15.33
C GLY A 28 10.17 -0.24 -15.85
N ASP A 29 9.01 0.11 -16.40
CA ASP A 29 7.97 -0.82 -16.86
C ASP A 29 7.63 -1.89 -15.80
N GLY A 30 7.29 -1.43 -14.59
CA GLY A 30 7.01 -2.30 -13.44
C GLY A 30 5.88 -3.30 -13.65
N TYR A 31 5.05 -3.12 -14.70
CA TYR A 31 4.05 -4.10 -15.15
C TYR A 31 4.68 -5.40 -15.66
N ASP A 32 5.72 -5.29 -16.50
CA ASP A 32 6.38 -6.45 -17.09
C ASP A 32 7.47 -7.02 -16.16
N ASN A 33 7.91 -6.24 -15.18
CA ASN A 33 9.01 -6.60 -14.31
C ASN A 33 8.71 -6.37 -12.82
N PHE A 34 7.98 -7.32 -12.23
CA PHE A 34 7.58 -7.27 -10.82
C PHE A 34 8.74 -7.09 -9.82
N LEU A 35 9.97 -7.48 -10.17
CA LEU A 35 11.14 -7.24 -9.33
C LEU A 35 11.44 -5.75 -9.13
N ILE A 36 11.20 -4.93 -10.17
CA ILE A 36 11.34 -3.47 -10.14
C ILE A 36 10.30 -2.84 -9.21
N VAL A 37 9.19 -3.54 -8.95
CA VAL A 37 8.17 -3.12 -7.98
C VAL A 37 8.56 -3.55 -6.56
N ILE A 38 8.83 -4.84 -6.38
CA ILE A 38 8.93 -5.48 -5.06
C ILE A 38 10.22 -5.10 -4.33
N ILE A 39 11.34 -5.03 -5.04
CA ILE A 39 12.64 -4.75 -4.41
C ILE A 39 12.71 -3.32 -3.88
N PRO A 40 12.41 -2.26 -4.67
CA PRO A 40 12.42 -0.89 -4.17
C PRO A 40 11.38 -0.66 -3.08
N PHE A 41 10.19 -1.26 -3.21
CA PHE A 41 9.15 -1.23 -2.17
C PHE A 41 9.69 -1.71 -0.82
N SER A 42 10.30 -2.90 -0.81
CA SER A 42 10.81 -3.53 0.41
C SER A 42 11.99 -2.75 0.99
N LEU A 43 12.92 -2.30 0.14
CA LEU A 43 14.09 -1.52 0.57
C LEU A 43 13.69 -0.18 1.17
N LEU A 44 12.82 0.59 0.50
CA LEU A 44 12.46 1.93 0.94
C LEU A 44 11.64 1.92 2.23
N ILE A 45 10.79 0.90 2.44
CA ILE A 45 10.14 0.69 3.73
C ILE A 45 11.18 0.52 4.84
N ILE A 46 12.14 -0.38 4.64
CA ILE A 46 13.14 -0.70 5.66
C ILE A 46 14.08 0.46 5.93
N LEU A 47 14.66 1.06 4.89
CA LEU A 47 15.63 2.15 5.03
C LEU A 47 15.00 3.34 5.76
N CYS A 48 13.77 3.69 5.39
CA CYS A 48 13.07 4.80 6.04
C CYS A 48 12.50 4.46 7.41
N SER A 49 12.41 3.17 7.81
CA SER A 49 11.84 2.76 9.10
C SER A 49 12.75 1.83 9.93
N TYR A 50 14.06 1.87 9.68
CA TYR A 50 15.03 0.93 10.26
C TYR A 50 14.99 0.89 11.80
N HIS A 51 14.95 2.06 12.44
CA HIS A 51 14.90 2.19 13.90
C HIS A 51 13.62 1.63 14.54
N LYS A 52 12.57 1.34 13.74
CA LYS A 52 11.29 0.79 14.20
C LYS A 52 11.18 -0.72 14.00
N MET A 53 12.18 -1.37 13.43
CA MET A 53 12.16 -2.81 13.17
C MET A 53 12.17 -3.62 14.48
N LYS A 54 11.45 -4.75 14.50
CA LYS A 54 11.52 -5.75 15.58
C LYS A 54 12.61 -6.79 15.34
N TYR A 55 12.86 -7.11 14.09
CA TYR A 55 13.83 -8.10 13.65
C TYR A 55 15.02 -7.42 12.96
N ASN A 56 16.05 -8.19 12.63
CA ASN A 56 17.18 -7.68 11.87
C ASN A 56 16.79 -7.31 10.42
N PHE A 57 17.70 -6.61 9.73
CA PHE A 57 17.51 -6.14 8.36
C PHE A 57 17.11 -7.27 7.40
N ILE A 58 17.89 -8.36 7.39
CA ILE A 58 17.75 -9.45 6.42
C ILE A 58 16.40 -10.16 6.58
N ILE A 59 16.01 -10.51 7.80
CA ILE A 59 14.74 -11.21 8.07
C ILE A 59 13.56 -10.33 7.63
N THR A 60 13.61 -9.04 7.97
CA THR A 60 12.53 -8.10 7.62
C THR A 60 12.45 -7.90 6.11
N PHE A 61 13.60 -7.82 5.43
CA PHE A 61 13.67 -7.65 3.99
C PHE A 61 13.09 -8.84 3.24
N ILE A 62 13.54 -10.06 3.58
CA ILE A 62 13.02 -11.30 3.00
C ILE A 62 11.51 -11.43 3.27
N SER A 63 11.06 -11.13 4.49
CA SER A 63 9.64 -11.19 4.84
C SER A 63 8.80 -10.22 4.00
N LEU A 64 9.28 -9.00 3.77
CA LEU A 64 8.58 -8.00 2.96
C LEU A 64 8.53 -8.39 1.48
N ILE A 65 9.61 -8.96 0.94
CA ILE A 65 9.63 -9.48 -0.43
C ILE A 65 8.58 -10.58 -0.59
N ILE A 66 8.66 -11.63 0.24
CA ILE A 66 7.73 -12.76 0.18
C ILE A 66 6.30 -12.28 0.32
N LEU A 67 6.04 -11.33 1.22
CA LEU A 67 4.70 -10.80 1.40
C LEU A 67 4.21 -9.99 0.21
N SER A 68 5.07 -9.17 -0.39
CA SER A 68 4.71 -8.38 -1.57
C SER A 68 4.35 -9.30 -2.73
N PHE A 69 5.07 -10.42 -2.89
CA PHE A 69 4.71 -11.49 -3.80
C PHE A 69 3.34 -12.10 -3.47
N ILE A 70 3.12 -12.54 -2.22
CA ILE A 70 1.83 -13.13 -1.81
C ILE A 70 0.68 -12.13 -2.00
N SER A 71 0.91 -10.85 -1.72
CA SER A 71 -0.05 -9.77 -1.87
C SER A 71 -0.48 -9.63 -3.34
N LEU A 72 0.48 -9.50 -4.26
CA LEU A 72 0.20 -9.31 -5.69
C LEU A 72 -0.38 -10.58 -6.32
N TYR A 73 0.27 -11.74 -6.15
CA TYR A 73 -0.21 -13.00 -6.71
C TYR A 73 -1.53 -13.45 -6.08
N GLY A 74 -1.69 -13.25 -4.77
CA GLY A 74 -2.95 -13.51 -4.08
C GLY A 74 -4.08 -12.65 -4.62
N SER A 75 -3.82 -11.37 -4.93
CA SER A 75 -4.83 -10.50 -5.56
C SER A 75 -5.23 -11.00 -6.95
N ILE A 76 -4.26 -11.43 -7.77
CA ILE A 76 -4.53 -12.02 -9.08
C ILE A 76 -5.38 -13.29 -8.94
N LEU A 77 -5.02 -14.18 -8.00
CA LEU A 77 -5.77 -15.42 -7.76
C LEU A 77 -7.18 -15.16 -7.23
N ILE A 78 -7.36 -14.19 -6.34
CA ILE A 78 -8.69 -13.81 -5.82
C ILE A 78 -9.51 -13.18 -6.93
N TYR A 79 -8.92 -12.35 -7.79
CA TYR A 79 -9.59 -11.77 -8.94
C TYR A 79 -10.07 -12.87 -9.89
N LEU A 80 -9.15 -13.70 -10.41
CA LEU A 80 -9.48 -14.74 -11.40
C LEU A 80 -10.37 -15.86 -10.84
N GLY A 81 -10.16 -16.24 -9.57
CA GLY A 81 -10.93 -17.29 -8.90
C GLY A 81 -12.31 -16.79 -8.46
N GLY A 82 -12.37 -15.62 -7.83
CA GLY A 82 -13.61 -15.00 -7.38
C GLY A 82 -14.51 -14.63 -8.55
N SER A 83 -13.93 -14.16 -9.65
CA SER A 83 -14.68 -13.83 -10.85
C SER A 83 -15.33 -15.05 -11.51
N ARG A 84 -14.63 -16.19 -11.57
CA ARG A 84 -15.19 -17.48 -12.03
C ARG A 84 -16.30 -18.01 -11.14
N ILE A 85 -16.15 -17.89 -9.82
CA ILE A 85 -17.19 -18.32 -8.87
C ILE A 85 -18.45 -17.46 -9.05
N LEU A 86 -18.29 -16.14 -9.18
CA LEU A 86 -19.40 -15.21 -9.42
C LEU A 86 -20.12 -15.50 -10.74
N GLU A 87 -19.38 -15.73 -11.82
CA GLU A 87 -19.91 -16.10 -13.14
C GLU A 87 -20.76 -17.37 -13.06
N ASN A 88 -20.25 -18.40 -12.39
CA ASN A 88 -20.97 -19.67 -12.20
C ASN A 88 -22.19 -19.55 -11.29
N LEU A 89 -22.15 -18.70 -10.25
CA LEU A 89 -23.28 -18.51 -9.34
C LEU A 89 -24.42 -17.73 -9.96
N MET A 90 -24.13 -16.78 -10.83
CA MET A 90 -25.12 -15.85 -11.36
C MET A 90 -25.70 -16.27 -12.72
N ASN A 91 -25.22 -17.36 -13.34
CA ASN A 91 -25.68 -17.85 -14.66
C ASN A 91 -25.80 -16.71 -15.69
N LEU A 92 -24.88 -15.74 -15.65
CA LEU A 92 -25.03 -14.50 -16.39
C LEU A 92 -24.82 -14.73 -17.89
N LYS A 93 -25.82 -14.36 -18.69
CA LYS A 93 -25.67 -14.18 -20.13
C LYS A 93 -24.88 -12.89 -20.41
N GLU A 94 -24.23 -12.87 -21.57
CA GLU A 94 -23.39 -11.79 -22.10
C GLU A 94 -24.04 -10.40 -21.89
N GLY A 95 -23.34 -9.48 -21.20
CA GLY A 95 -23.75 -8.08 -20.97
C GLY A 95 -23.65 -7.58 -19.52
N PHE A 96 -24.06 -8.38 -18.52
CA PHE A 96 -23.81 -8.14 -17.09
C PHE A 96 -22.39 -8.40 -16.51
N PRO A 97 -21.43 -9.05 -17.21
CA PRO A 97 -20.17 -9.47 -16.60
C PRO A 97 -19.24 -8.31 -16.22
N GLU A 98 -19.14 -7.24 -17.02
CA GLU A 98 -18.09 -6.22 -16.87
C GLU A 98 -18.11 -5.51 -15.51
N LEU A 99 -19.30 -5.15 -15.02
CA LEU A 99 -19.43 -4.44 -13.74
C LEU A 99 -19.06 -5.34 -12.55
N ILE A 100 -19.39 -6.63 -12.64
CA ILE A 100 -19.04 -7.62 -11.61
C ILE A 100 -17.55 -7.94 -11.64
N TYR A 101 -16.97 -8.12 -12.83
CA TYR A 101 -15.51 -8.28 -12.98
C TYR A 101 -14.78 -7.04 -12.47
N GLY A 102 -15.28 -5.83 -12.75
CA GLY A 102 -14.72 -4.58 -12.24
C GLY A 102 -14.75 -4.49 -10.71
N ILE A 103 -15.86 -4.86 -10.07
CA ILE A 103 -15.95 -4.92 -8.61
C ILE A 103 -14.99 -5.97 -8.04
N ALA A 104 -14.99 -7.19 -8.58
CA ALA A 104 -14.10 -8.25 -8.13
C ALA A 104 -12.63 -7.85 -8.27
N TYR A 105 -12.28 -7.17 -9.36
CA TYR A 105 -10.96 -6.60 -9.61
C TYR A 105 -10.60 -5.58 -8.52
N ILE A 106 -11.45 -4.57 -8.30
CA ILE A 106 -11.20 -3.52 -7.30
C ILE A 106 -11.04 -4.14 -5.92
N LEU A 107 -11.94 -5.03 -5.49
CA LEU A 107 -11.85 -5.67 -4.18
C LEU A 107 -10.55 -6.45 -4.03
N SER A 108 -10.16 -7.20 -5.07
CA SER A 108 -8.95 -8.02 -5.05
C SER A 108 -7.69 -7.18 -4.97
N PHE A 109 -7.58 -6.10 -5.74
CA PHE A 109 -6.37 -5.28 -5.81
C PHE A 109 -6.31 -4.13 -4.80
N SER A 110 -7.45 -3.72 -4.22
CA SER A 110 -7.48 -2.66 -3.20
C SER A 110 -7.58 -3.18 -1.77
N ILE A 111 -8.37 -4.24 -1.52
CA ILE A 111 -8.64 -4.67 -0.16
C ILE A 111 -7.61 -5.71 0.31
N PHE A 112 -7.46 -6.79 -0.44
CA PHE A 112 -6.62 -7.91 0.00
C PHE A 112 -5.15 -7.51 0.25
N PRO A 113 -4.47 -6.77 -0.65
CA PRO A 113 -3.11 -6.27 -0.45
C PRO A 113 -2.92 -5.47 0.82
N LEU A 114 -3.78 -4.46 1.02
CA LEU A 114 -3.62 -3.54 2.13
C LEU A 114 -3.87 -4.23 3.46
N ILE A 115 -4.86 -5.15 3.56
CA ILE A 115 -5.06 -5.97 4.75
C ILE A 115 -3.79 -6.76 5.07
N LEU A 116 -3.27 -7.48 4.07
CA LEU A 116 -2.11 -8.35 4.25
C LEU A 116 -0.86 -7.55 4.64
N ILE A 117 -0.62 -6.44 3.95
CA ILE A 117 0.53 -5.57 4.21
C ILE A 117 0.42 -4.96 5.60
N PHE A 118 -0.69 -4.33 5.98
CA PHE A 118 -0.82 -3.77 7.33
C PHE A 118 -0.71 -4.84 8.42
N TYR A 119 -1.28 -6.02 8.21
CA TYR A 119 -1.17 -7.13 9.16
C TYR A 119 0.30 -7.52 9.40
N VAL A 120 1.11 -7.65 8.35
CA VAL A 120 2.51 -8.04 8.51
C VAL A 120 3.38 -6.89 9.02
N GLN A 121 3.07 -5.64 8.66
CA GLN A 121 3.77 -4.49 9.22
C GLN A 121 3.62 -4.46 10.76
N GLU A 122 2.44 -4.81 11.30
CA GLU A 122 2.26 -4.98 12.75
C GLU A 122 3.16 -6.06 13.37
N LYS A 123 3.49 -7.11 12.61
CA LYS A 123 4.38 -8.18 13.06
C LYS A 123 5.86 -7.81 12.94
N LEU A 124 6.28 -7.17 11.85
CA LEU A 124 7.69 -6.86 11.56
C LEU A 124 8.20 -5.60 12.27
N PHE A 125 7.33 -4.65 12.61
CA PHE A 125 7.72 -3.36 13.19
C PHE A 125 7.09 -3.10 14.56
N LYS A 126 7.74 -2.23 15.34
CA LYS A 126 7.29 -1.73 16.64
C LYS A 126 6.23 -0.65 16.41
N ILE A 127 4.97 -1.08 16.40
CA ILE A 127 3.82 -0.21 16.13
C ILE A 127 2.96 -0.11 17.39
N THR A 128 2.50 1.10 17.69
CA THR A 128 1.61 1.36 18.83
C THR A 128 0.20 1.57 18.30
N LYS A 129 -0.73 0.69 18.63
CA LYS A 129 -2.11 0.79 18.14
C LYS A 129 -2.81 2.01 18.73
N SER A 130 -3.50 2.75 17.87
CA SER A 130 -4.31 3.92 18.23
C SER A 130 -5.53 4.00 17.31
N ASN A 131 -6.54 4.82 17.64
CA ASN A 131 -7.68 5.05 16.74
C ASN A 131 -7.23 5.62 15.37
N PHE A 132 -6.11 6.36 15.34
CA PHE A 132 -5.51 6.89 14.11
C PHE A 132 -5.01 5.78 13.17
N THR A 133 -4.66 4.60 13.69
CA THR A 133 -4.35 3.43 12.87
C THR A 133 -5.50 3.08 11.93
N ASN A 134 -6.74 3.06 12.45
CA ASN A 134 -7.91 2.69 11.66
C ASN A 134 -8.20 3.75 10.59
N TYR A 135 -7.96 5.03 10.91
CA TYR A 135 -8.07 6.12 9.94
C TYR A 135 -7.08 5.96 8.77
N ILE A 136 -5.80 5.70 9.05
CA ILE A 136 -4.79 5.46 8.00
C ILE A 136 -5.20 4.30 7.10
N LYS A 137 -5.64 3.18 7.69
CA LYS A 137 -6.09 2.00 6.94
C LYS A 137 -7.27 2.36 6.04
N GLY A 138 -8.32 2.98 6.60
CA GLY A 138 -9.51 3.38 5.84
C GLY A 138 -9.23 4.39 4.72
N LEU A 139 -8.34 5.35 4.96
CA LEU A 139 -7.92 6.32 3.96
C LEU A 139 -7.13 5.66 2.82
N ALA A 140 -6.22 4.73 3.14
CA ALA A 140 -5.49 3.96 2.12
C ALA A 140 -6.44 3.09 1.27
N PHE A 141 -7.41 2.41 1.89
CA PHE A 141 -8.42 1.62 1.17
C PHE A 141 -9.25 2.51 0.24
N SER A 142 -9.84 3.59 0.77
CA SER A 142 -10.71 4.47 -0.01
C SER A 142 -9.99 5.12 -1.19
N LEU A 143 -8.77 5.64 -0.98
CA LEU A 143 -7.96 6.20 -2.08
C LEU A 143 -7.63 5.15 -3.13
N LEU A 144 -7.23 3.94 -2.71
CA LEU A 144 -6.86 2.89 -3.65
C LEU A 144 -8.06 2.40 -4.46
N SER A 145 -9.22 2.18 -3.82
CA SER A 145 -10.44 1.80 -4.52
C SER A 145 -10.92 2.92 -5.48
N PHE A 146 -10.84 4.19 -5.07
CA PHE A 146 -11.22 5.33 -5.93
C PHE A 146 -10.32 5.45 -7.15
N LEU A 147 -9.00 5.35 -6.99
CA LEU A 147 -8.08 5.46 -8.13
C LEU A 147 -8.17 4.25 -9.07
N MET A 148 -8.38 3.05 -8.53
CA MET A 148 -8.60 1.84 -9.34
C MET A 148 -9.86 1.94 -10.20
N LEU A 149 -10.90 2.64 -9.74
CA LEU A 149 -12.11 2.92 -10.54
C LEU A 149 -11.83 3.88 -11.72
N MET A 150 -10.87 4.80 -11.57
CA MET A 150 -10.58 5.83 -12.56
C MET A 150 -9.56 5.39 -13.63
N GLU A 151 -8.74 4.37 -13.35
CA GLU A 151 -7.55 4.01 -14.15
C GLU A 151 -7.54 2.54 -14.60
N ILE A 152 -8.68 2.02 -15.09
CA ILE A 152 -8.83 0.60 -15.44
C ILE A 152 -7.97 0.18 -16.66
N ASN A 153 -7.55 1.12 -17.51
CA ASN A 153 -7.00 0.81 -18.83
C ASN A 153 -5.47 0.79 -18.94
N ASN A 154 -4.72 1.18 -17.90
CA ASN A 154 -3.25 1.18 -17.93
C ASN A 154 -2.66 0.39 -16.77
N GLY A 155 -2.30 -0.87 -17.04
CA GLY A 155 -1.77 -1.80 -16.03
C GLY A 155 -0.51 -1.31 -15.32
N SER A 156 0.42 -0.65 -16.02
CA SER A 156 1.66 -0.12 -15.41
C SER A 156 1.37 1.05 -14.48
N LEU A 157 0.55 2.00 -14.93
CA LEU A 157 0.13 3.12 -14.09
C LEU A 157 -0.63 2.65 -12.85
N LEU A 158 -1.47 1.63 -13.00
CA LEU A 158 -2.25 1.04 -11.92
C LEU A 158 -1.36 0.35 -10.86
N ILE A 159 -0.33 -0.39 -11.27
CA ILE A 159 0.64 -0.97 -10.33
C ILE A 159 1.47 0.15 -9.67
N GLY A 160 1.84 1.19 -10.42
CA GLY A 160 2.50 2.37 -9.87
C GLY A 160 1.66 3.05 -8.78
N ILE A 161 0.38 3.32 -9.06
CA ILE A 161 -0.59 3.90 -8.11
C ILE A 161 -0.75 3.00 -6.89
N TRP A 162 -0.91 1.69 -7.10
CA TRP A 162 -0.99 0.70 -6.03
C TRP A 162 0.24 0.79 -5.12
N GLN A 163 1.44 0.81 -5.70
CA GLN A 163 2.68 0.88 -4.96
C GLN A 163 2.79 2.22 -4.20
N PHE A 164 2.43 3.34 -4.84
CA PHE A 164 2.43 4.66 -4.22
C PHE A 164 1.56 4.69 -2.96
N ILE A 165 0.28 4.31 -3.07
CA ILE A 165 -0.65 4.34 -1.93
C ILE A 165 -0.20 3.36 -0.85
N THR A 166 0.24 2.17 -1.24
CA THR A 166 0.64 1.14 -0.29
C THR A 166 1.87 1.56 0.53
N VAL A 167 2.88 2.18 -0.11
CA VAL A 167 4.05 2.72 0.59
C VAL A 167 3.65 3.88 1.48
N LEU A 168 2.83 4.81 0.96
CA LEU A 168 2.38 5.97 1.72
C LEU A 168 1.59 5.56 2.97
N GLY A 169 0.66 4.61 2.81
CA GLY A 169 -0.12 4.02 3.90
C GLY A 169 0.78 3.30 4.89
N THR A 170 1.74 2.50 4.42
CA THR A 170 2.70 1.79 5.28
C THR A 170 3.56 2.75 6.09
N GLN A 171 4.16 3.75 5.45
CA GLN A 171 5.00 4.72 6.18
C GLN A 171 4.15 5.56 7.14
N SER A 172 2.97 6.01 6.75
CA SER A 172 2.05 6.73 7.64
C SER A 172 1.69 5.86 8.86
N PHE A 173 1.46 4.56 8.63
CA PHE A 173 1.16 3.61 9.68
C PHE A 173 2.32 3.40 10.66
N LEU A 174 3.55 3.31 10.15
CA LEU A 174 4.77 3.21 10.94
C LEU A 174 5.06 4.51 11.71
N TYR A 175 4.75 5.67 11.13
CA TYR A 175 4.97 7.01 11.69
C TYR A 175 3.74 7.64 12.34
N GLN A 176 2.74 6.83 12.71
CA GLN A 176 1.47 7.35 13.23
C GLN A 176 1.61 8.22 14.49
N LYS A 177 2.54 7.89 15.40
CA LYS A 177 2.77 8.66 16.63
C LYS A 177 3.30 10.05 16.32
N GLU A 178 4.26 10.10 15.42
CA GLU A 178 4.86 11.35 14.95
C GLU A 178 3.84 12.20 14.19
N LEU A 179 3.00 11.58 13.36
CA LEU A 179 1.90 12.27 12.67
C LEU A 179 0.88 12.87 13.65
N ILE A 180 0.43 12.11 14.65
CA ILE A 180 -0.51 12.62 15.68
C ILE A 180 0.10 13.83 16.40
N TRP A 181 1.38 13.74 16.79
CA TRP A 181 2.07 14.84 17.45
C TRP A 181 2.16 16.09 16.54
N LEU A 182 2.40 15.90 15.24
CA LEU A 182 2.43 16.99 14.27
C LEU A 182 1.08 17.70 14.15
N PHE A 183 -0.02 16.95 14.05
CA PHE A 183 -1.35 17.53 13.90
C PHE A 183 -1.81 18.23 15.18
N ASN A 184 -1.64 17.61 16.35
CA ASN A 184 -2.04 18.23 17.63
C ASN A 184 -1.23 19.50 17.96
N LYS A 185 0.05 19.55 17.57
CA LYS A 185 0.89 20.73 17.76
C LYS A 185 0.53 21.88 16.80
N SER A 186 -0.08 21.56 15.66
CA SER A 186 -0.53 22.58 14.71
C SER A 186 -1.78 23.33 15.19
N GLU A 187 -2.61 22.67 16.01
CA GLU A 187 -3.82 23.27 16.62
C GLU A 187 -3.49 24.20 17.79
N THR A 188 -2.37 24.00 18.47
CA THR A 188 -1.94 24.84 19.61
C THR A 188 -1.23 26.15 19.20
N ILE A 189 -1.01 26.37 17.91
CA ILE A 189 -0.35 27.57 17.36
C ILE A 189 -1.36 28.47 16.61
N ARG A 190 -2.64 28.07 16.52
CA ARG A 190 -3.73 28.95 16.10
C ARG A 190 -4.32 29.68 17.28
#